data_AF-A0A920PLE5-F1
#
_entry.id   AF-A0A920PLE5-F1
#
_cell.length_a   1.000
_cell.length_b   1.000
_cell.length_c   1.000
_cell.angle_alpha   90.00
_cell.angle_beta   90.00
_cell.angle_gamma   90.00
#
_symmetry.space_group_name_H-M   'P 1'
#
loop_
_entity.id
_entity.type
_entity.pdbx_description
1 polymer ?
#
loop_
_entity_poly.entity_id
_entity_poly.type
_entity_poly.pdbx_seq_one_letter_code
_entity_poly.pdbx_strand_id
1 'polypeptide(L)'
;MTVPFVLFSNYGRTLALYEIAAKVATKLGLDLDHGQFGGGSDGNFTGALGIPTLDGLGVHGKGLHTKSEHIYVSSRVPRTQLLAGLYRALSDLAVGRVLTKPEFPSEI
;
A
#
# COMPACT_ATOMS: atom_id res chain seq x y z
N MET A 1 11.42 7.87 33.42
CA MET A 1 11.91 8.18 32.07
C MET A 1 11.04 7.38 31.09
N THR A 2 9.90 7.94 30.72
CA THR A 2 8.97 7.34 29.74
C THR A 2 9.47 7.72 28.35
N VAL A 3 9.96 6.75 27.59
CA VAL A 3 10.07 6.95 26.14
C VAL A 3 8.64 7.16 25.63
N PRO A 4 8.34 8.26 24.93
CA PRO A 4 7.01 8.41 24.35
C PRO A 4 6.86 7.25 23.36
N PHE A 5 5.82 6.45 23.54
CA PHE A 5 5.37 5.48 22.54
C PHE A 5 4.90 6.28 21.32
N VAL A 6 5.84 6.67 20.47
CA VAL A 6 5.53 7.35 19.22
C VAL A 6 5.07 6.27 18.27
N LEU A 7 3.75 6.16 18.10
CA LEU A 7 3.04 5.25 17.18
C LEU A 7 3.55 5.30 15.71
N PHE A 8 4.50 6.18 15.39
CA PHE A 8 5.00 6.47 14.05
C PHE A 8 6.54 6.61 13.98
N SER A 9 7.29 5.97 14.89
CA SER A 9 8.76 6.05 14.96
C SER A 9 9.52 5.57 13.69
N ASN A 10 8.85 4.99 12.68
CA ASN A 10 9.47 4.42 11.48
C ASN A 10 9.12 5.14 10.17
N TYR A 11 8.79 6.42 10.24
CA TYR A 11 8.40 7.23 9.08
C TYR A 11 9.36 7.06 7.88
N GLY A 12 10.70 7.03 8.09
CA GLY A 12 11.67 6.88 7.00
C GLY A 12 11.60 5.54 6.26
N ARG A 13 11.51 4.41 6.97
CA ARG A 13 11.43 3.08 6.33
C ARG A 13 10.07 2.84 5.70
N THR A 14 9.01 3.35 6.31
CA THR A 14 7.66 3.34 5.70
C THR A 14 7.61 4.20 4.44
N LEU A 15 8.25 5.38 4.44
CA LEU A 15 8.36 6.23 3.25
C LEU A 15 9.17 5.53 2.14
N ALA A 16 10.26 4.85 2.46
CA ALA A 16 10.99 4.06 1.47
C ALA A 16 10.13 2.94 0.85
N LEU A 17 9.30 2.27 1.67
CA LEU A 17 8.32 1.29 1.18
C LEU A 17 7.24 1.95 0.31
N TYR A 18 6.75 3.13 0.70
CA TYR A 18 5.81 3.93 -0.08
C TYR A 18 6.40 4.33 -1.43
N GLU A 19 7.66 4.77 -1.51
CA GLU A 19 8.30 5.13 -2.78
C GLU A 19 8.38 3.95 -3.76
N ILE A 20 8.53 2.72 -3.26
CA ILE A 20 8.46 1.51 -4.09
C ILE A 20 7.04 1.35 -4.64
N ALA A 21 6.02 1.48 -3.78
CA ALA A 21 4.63 1.41 -4.19
C ALA A 21 4.25 2.51 -5.19
N ALA A 22 4.71 3.74 -4.98
CA ALA A 22 4.49 4.88 -5.88
C ALA A 22 5.12 4.62 -7.26
N LYS A 23 6.36 4.11 -7.34
CA LYS A 23 7.00 3.73 -8.61
C LYS A 23 6.20 2.65 -9.36
N VAL A 24 5.63 1.68 -8.65
CA VAL A 24 4.74 0.67 -9.25
C VAL A 24 3.46 1.31 -9.74
N ALA A 25 2.83 2.18 -8.95
CA ALA A 25 1.61 2.89 -9.31
C ALA A 25 1.80 3.72 -10.58
N THR A 26 2.89 4.49 -10.67
CA THR A 26 3.23 5.30 -11.86
C THR A 26 3.38 4.44 -13.11
N LYS A 27 4.01 3.26 -13.01
CA LYS A 27 4.14 2.32 -14.15
C LYS A 27 2.78 1.78 -14.63
N LEU A 28 1.76 1.83 -13.78
CA LEU A 28 0.38 1.44 -14.07
C LEU A 28 -0.51 2.62 -14.46
N GLY A 29 0.04 3.83 -14.56
CA GLY A 29 -0.74 5.05 -14.83
C GLY A 29 -1.63 5.47 -13.67
N LEU A 30 -1.30 5.05 -12.45
CA LEU A 30 -2.00 5.41 -11.22
C LEU A 30 -1.23 6.51 -10.47
N ASP A 31 -1.97 7.42 -9.87
CA ASP A 31 -1.47 8.38 -8.89
C ASP A 31 -1.77 7.85 -7.49
N LEU A 32 -0.73 7.66 -6.68
CA LEU A 32 -0.84 7.13 -5.33
C LEU A 32 -0.48 8.23 -4.35
N ASP A 33 -1.43 8.60 -3.50
CA ASP A 33 -1.22 9.56 -2.42
C ASP A 33 -0.97 8.84 -1.08
N HIS A 34 -0.39 9.54 -0.11
CA HIS A 34 -0.20 9.05 1.24
C HIS A 34 -0.53 10.11 2.28
N GLY A 35 -1.00 9.68 3.44
CA GLY A 35 -1.36 10.58 4.53
C GLY A 35 -1.68 9.83 5.81
N GLN A 36 -1.90 10.59 6.87
CA GLN A 36 -2.47 10.06 8.09
C GLN A 36 -3.99 10.21 8.03
N PHE A 37 -4.68 9.09 8.10
CA PHE A 37 -6.14 9.03 8.10
C PHE A 37 -6.61 8.48 9.44
N GLY A 38 -7.76 8.97 9.94
CA GLY A 38 -8.39 8.39 11.12
C GLY A 38 -8.95 7.00 10.81
N GLY A 39 -8.90 6.08 11.77
CA GLY A 39 -9.37 4.71 11.61
C GLY A 39 -8.44 3.69 12.24
N GLY A 40 -8.68 2.41 11.96
CA GLY A 40 -7.84 1.31 12.39
C GLY A 40 -7.82 0.19 11.34
N SER A 41 -6.67 -0.44 11.21
CA SER A 41 -6.39 -1.56 10.30
C SER A 41 -5.43 -2.53 10.99
N ASP A 42 -5.26 -3.73 10.43
CA ASP A 42 -4.25 -4.67 10.88
C ASP A 42 -2.83 -4.09 10.79
N GLY A 43 -2.63 -3.10 9.90
CA GLY A 43 -1.38 -2.35 9.78
C GLY A 43 -1.00 -1.56 11.04
N ASN A 44 -1.94 -1.27 11.95
CA ASN A 44 -1.64 -0.64 13.24
C ASN A 44 -0.77 -1.55 14.12
N PHE A 45 -0.95 -2.87 14.06
CA PHE A 45 -0.17 -3.81 14.87
C PHE A 45 1.28 -3.86 14.40
N THR A 46 1.51 -4.02 13.10
CA THR A 46 2.87 -4.05 12.52
C THR A 46 3.55 -2.69 12.62
N GLY A 47 2.79 -1.60 12.43
CA GLY A 47 3.29 -0.23 12.62
C GLY A 47 3.74 0.03 14.06
N ALA A 48 2.97 -0.42 15.07
CA ALA A 48 3.34 -0.32 16.48
C ALA A 48 4.61 -1.11 16.83
N LEU A 49 4.90 -2.20 16.10
CA LEU A 49 6.14 -2.97 16.21
C LEU A 49 7.32 -2.32 15.46
N GLY A 50 7.11 -1.18 14.82
CA GLY A 50 8.13 -0.51 14.02
C GLY A 50 8.47 -1.22 12.72
N ILE A 51 7.60 -2.11 12.24
CA ILE A 51 7.74 -2.76 10.94
C ILE A 51 7.22 -1.79 9.86
N PRO A 52 7.99 -1.54 8.79
CA PRO A 52 7.53 -0.68 7.69
C PRO A 52 6.23 -1.22 7.12
N THR A 53 5.17 -0.39 7.16
CA THR A 53 3.81 -0.83 6.87
C THR A 53 3.13 0.21 5.99
N LEU A 54 2.56 -0.24 4.88
CA LEU A 54 1.58 0.53 4.11
C LEU A 54 0.20 -0.04 4.39
N ASP A 55 -0.76 0.85 4.62
CA ASP A 55 -2.16 0.52 4.85
C ASP A 55 -3.03 1.28 3.85
N GLY A 56 -4.27 0.83 3.64
CA GLY A 56 -5.19 1.44 2.68
C GLY A 56 -4.89 1.11 1.22
N LEU A 57 -4.16 0.02 0.94
CA LEU A 57 -3.87 -0.46 -0.42
C LEU A 57 -5.04 -1.21 -1.10
N GLY A 58 -6.16 -1.39 -0.38
CA GLY A 58 -7.35 -2.07 -0.87
C GLY A 58 -8.10 -1.32 -1.97
N VAL A 59 -9.25 -1.88 -2.37
CA VAL A 59 -10.17 -1.29 -3.35
C VAL A 59 -10.76 0.02 -2.84
N HIS A 60 -11.15 0.89 -3.78
CA HIS A 60 -11.85 2.12 -3.42
C HIS A 60 -13.32 1.83 -3.14
N GLY A 61 -13.92 2.63 -2.26
CA GLY A 61 -15.31 2.49 -1.87
C GLY A 61 -15.78 3.65 -1.01
N LYS A 62 -17.03 3.60 -0.57
CA LYS A 62 -17.63 4.60 0.32
C LYS A 62 -18.62 3.95 1.29
N GLY A 63 -18.96 4.71 2.33
CA GLY A 63 -19.99 4.32 3.30
C GLY A 63 -19.52 3.24 4.27
N LEU A 64 -18.22 3.23 4.62
CA LEU A 64 -17.64 2.30 5.59
C LEU A 64 -18.52 2.23 6.85
N HIS A 65 -18.87 1.02 7.27
CA HIS A 65 -19.71 0.74 8.44
C HIS A 65 -21.15 1.25 8.34
N THR A 66 -21.71 1.31 7.13
CA THR A 66 -23.11 1.67 6.90
C THR A 66 -23.83 0.62 6.05
N LYS A 67 -25.17 0.65 6.02
CA LYS A 67 -25.95 -0.19 5.10
C LYS A 67 -25.73 0.12 3.62
N SER A 68 -25.12 1.27 3.33
CA SER A 68 -24.79 1.73 1.99
C SER A 68 -23.31 1.54 1.66
N GLU A 69 -22.58 0.74 2.45
CA GLU A 69 -21.19 0.39 2.18
C GLU A 69 -21.07 -0.30 0.82
N HIS A 70 -20.16 0.19 -0.01
CA HIS A 70 -19.91 -0.38 -1.33
C HIS A 70 -18.48 -0.10 -1.80
N ILE A 71 -18.04 -0.91 -2.76
CA ILE A 71 -16.78 -0.73 -3.49
C ILE A 71 -17.04 -0.25 -4.91
N TYR A 72 -16.07 0.43 -5.51
CA TYR A 72 -16.08 0.74 -6.93
C TYR A 72 -15.52 -0.44 -7.71
N VAL A 73 -16.34 -1.08 -8.54
CA VAL A 73 -15.94 -2.22 -9.38
C VAL A 73 -14.75 -1.85 -10.28
N SER A 74 -14.73 -0.63 -10.80
CA SER A 74 -13.62 -0.08 -11.60
C SER A 74 -12.29 -0.01 -10.86
N SER A 75 -12.29 -0.01 -9.52
CA SER A 75 -11.05 0.02 -8.73
C SER A 75 -10.43 -1.36 -8.51
N ARG A 76 -11.15 -2.46 -8.78
CA ARG A 76 -10.68 -3.82 -8.49
C ARG A 76 -9.38 -4.15 -9.23
N VAL A 77 -9.41 -4.10 -10.56
CA VAL A 77 -8.25 -4.47 -11.39
C VAL A 77 -7.04 -3.57 -11.14
N PRO A 78 -7.15 -2.22 -11.16
CA PRO A 78 -5.99 -1.37 -10.92
C PRO A 78 -5.35 -1.57 -9.54
N ARG A 79 -6.14 -1.81 -8.50
CA ARG A 79 -5.64 -2.02 -7.13
C ARG A 79 -5.03 -3.41 -6.94
N THR A 80 -5.59 -4.43 -7.57
CA THR A 80 -4.97 -5.77 -7.63
C THR A 80 -3.64 -5.74 -8.38
N GLN A 81 -3.56 -5.03 -9.51
CA GLN A 81 -2.32 -4.84 -10.26
C GLN A 81 -1.27 -4.09 -9.43
N LEU A 82 -1.66 -3.05 -8.69
CA LEU A 82 -0.77 -2.35 -7.76
C LEU A 82 -0.19 -3.29 -6.70
N LEU A 83 -1.04 -4.07 -6.03
CA LEU A 83 -0.61 -5.04 -5.00
C LEU A 83 0.33 -6.11 -5.59
N ALA A 84 -0.03 -6.70 -6.72
CA ALA A 84 0.79 -7.70 -7.40
C ALA A 84 2.14 -7.11 -7.84
N GLY A 85 2.14 -5.89 -8.40
CA GLY A 85 3.34 -5.18 -8.78
C GLY A 85 4.24 -4.85 -7.60
N LEU A 86 3.66 -4.47 -6.45
CA LEU A 86 4.39 -4.23 -5.21
C LEU A 86 5.04 -5.52 -4.68
N TYR A 87 4.32 -6.64 -4.65
CA TYR A 87 4.89 -7.93 -4.24
C TYR A 87 6.03 -8.37 -5.17
N ARG A 88 5.87 -8.22 -6.48
CA ARG A 88 6.95 -8.48 -7.45
C ARG A 88 8.15 -7.57 -7.18
N ALA A 89 7.93 -6.28 -6.97
CA ALA A 89 8.99 -5.32 -6.72
C ALA A 89 9.80 -5.67 -5.46
N LEU A 90 9.13 -6.01 -4.36
CA LEU A 90 9.77 -6.44 -3.13
C LEU A 90 10.52 -7.77 -3.30
N SER A 91 9.94 -8.72 -4.04
CA SER A 91 10.59 -9.99 -4.35
C SER A 91 11.86 -9.79 -5.17
N ASP A 92 11.84 -8.91 -6.18
CA ASP A 92 13.00 -8.61 -7.02
C ASP A 92 14.10 -7.94 -6.20
N LEU A 93 13.77 -6.95 -5.37
CA LEU A 93 14.72 -6.30 -4.47
C LEU A 93 15.37 -7.27 -3.49
N ALA A 94 14.60 -8.23 -2.94
CA ALA A 94 15.11 -9.24 -2.01
C ALA A 94 16.16 -10.17 -2.66
N VAL A 95 16.14 -10.33 -3.98
CA VAL A 95 17.10 -11.18 -4.73
C VAL A 95 18.06 -10.36 -5.61
N GLY A 96 18.13 -9.03 -5.42
CA GLY A 96 19.03 -8.14 -6.16
C GLY A 96 18.68 -7.91 -7.63
N ARG A 97 17.43 -8.17 -8.04
CA ARG A 97 16.93 -7.90 -9.40
C ARG A 97 16.39 -6.48 -9.54
N VAL A 98 16.50 -5.94 -10.75
CA VAL A 98 16.00 -4.61 -11.10
C VAL A 98 14.47 -4.64 -11.29
N LEU A 99 13.79 -3.60 -10.82
CA LEU A 99 12.34 -3.43 -10.98
C LEU A 99 11.94 -3.28 -12.45
N THR A 100 11.38 -4.33 -13.03
CA THR A 100 10.81 -4.31 -14.38
C THR A 100 9.39 -3.74 -14.38
N LYS A 101 8.82 -3.44 -15.55
CA LYS A 101 7.39 -3.09 -15.65
C LYS A 101 6.59 -4.37 -15.45
N PRO A 102 5.63 -4.42 -14.52
CA PRO A 102 4.79 -5.61 -14.40
C PRO A 102 3.92 -5.76 -15.65
N GLU A 103 4.02 -6.92 -16.28
CA GLU A 103 3.17 -7.33 -17.39
C GLU A 103 1.97 -8.07 -16.81
N PHE A 104 0.79 -7.51 -17.02
CA PHE A 104 -0.47 -8.15 -16.66
C PHE A 104 -1.18 -8.58 -17.95
N PRO A 105 -1.82 -9.76 -17.96
CA PRO A 105 -2.63 -10.17 -19.10
C PRO A 105 -3.70 -9.10 -19.39
N SER A 106 -4.01 -8.89 -20.68
CA SER A 106 -4.99 -7.91 -21.13
C SER A 106 -6.42 -8.25 -20.72
N GLU A 107 -6.66 -9.48 -20.26
CA GLU A 107 -7.96 -9.99 -19.84
C GLU A 107 -7.89 -10.38 -18.36
N ILE A 108 -8.42 -9.50 -17.50
CA ILE A 108 -8.86 -9.77 -16.12
C ILE A 108 -10.27 -9.20 -15.97
#